data_AF-A0A835LLB4-F1
#
_entry.id   AF-A0A835LLB4-F1
#
_cell.length_a   1.000
_cell.length_b   1.000
_cell.length_c   1.000
_cell.angle_alpha   90.00
_cell.angle_beta   90.00
_cell.angle_gamma   90.00
#
_symmetry.space_group_name_H-M   'P 1'
#
loop_
_entity.id
_entity.type
_entity.pdbx_description
1 polymer ?
#
loop_
_entity_poly.entity_id
_entity_poly.type
_entity_poly.pdbx_seq_one_letter_code
_entity_poly.pdbx_strand_id
1 'polypeptide(L)'
;MLPKNLSKMRKLRKLVIGTDNYIGINYEDPKLTHMPMGIGELTCFKQLSTFVVSQLSDSAGIQELEKLDHLEGELTIDGLQYVLDPRDAYKANLRSKENLSCLHLRWPGGWSDVEIECNNSKEVLEALQPHSVEHLRIYGYPGVMLPGWVGSSTALRELIRLELYNMPNVEGWSSECLLLPSCLRSLHLYKCPKLKLPTPLPSSITHLSVGKGNDPSLESVENLHNLSYLRITGFDQVETLPEAPLRNLTRLQELEIYDCNKLKRLPTELENLSTLTKLCIWRCGGLESLTEGLRNLTSLERLRIANCGSLKSLSESSLQHLTALQKLDIWNCPELEIMSVDFQHLISLQYLWLRWLPQLTSLPEEIKHARRLQTLEIDGCENLRNLPEWLLELPALTSLRVINCRPELHRRCEDWNRIPLLRVENRVEL
;
A
#
# COMPACT_ATOMS: atom_id res chain seq x y z
N MET A 1 -26.04 2.50 11.31
CA MET A 1 -26.90 1.29 11.29
C MET A 1 -27.94 1.42 10.19
N LEU A 2 -28.30 0.33 9.51
CA LEU A 2 -29.36 0.34 8.49
C LEU A 2 -30.76 0.23 9.13
N PRO A 3 -31.84 0.65 8.43
CA PRO A 3 -33.19 0.52 8.95
C PRO A 3 -33.61 -0.96 9.15
N LYS A 4 -34.19 -1.30 10.32
CA LYS A 4 -34.66 -2.67 10.63
C LYS A 4 -35.70 -3.21 9.64
N ASN A 5 -36.43 -2.34 8.95
CA ASN A 5 -37.47 -2.70 7.99
C ASN A 5 -36.98 -2.72 6.53
N LEU A 6 -35.67 -2.81 6.29
CA LEU A 6 -35.08 -2.78 4.94
C LEU A 6 -35.67 -3.89 4.04
N SER A 7 -36.00 -5.05 4.60
CA SER A 7 -36.68 -6.17 3.93
C SER A 7 -38.03 -5.80 3.28
N LYS A 8 -38.69 -4.72 3.73
CA LYS A 8 -39.93 -4.22 3.12
C LYS A 8 -39.68 -3.49 1.80
N MET A 9 -38.45 -3.07 1.51
CA MET A 9 -38.08 -2.33 0.31
C MET A 9 -37.85 -3.26 -0.88
N ARG A 10 -38.83 -4.09 -1.26
CA ARG A 10 -38.70 -5.14 -2.31
C ARG A 10 -38.30 -4.64 -3.70
N LYS A 11 -38.44 -3.33 -3.98
CA LYS A 11 -38.00 -2.69 -5.23
C LYS A 11 -36.56 -2.16 -5.18
N LEU A 12 -35.91 -2.22 -4.01
CA LEU A 12 -34.54 -1.76 -3.85
C LEU A 12 -33.61 -2.63 -4.70
N ARG A 13 -32.84 -1.97 -5.57
CA ARG A 13 -31.88 -2.65 -6.47
C ARG A 13 -30.43 -2.41 -6.13
N LYS A 14 -30.15 -1.36 -5.36
CA LYS A 14 -28.80 -0.91 -5.07
C LYS A 14 -28.72 -0.40 -3.64
N LEU A 15 -27.73 -0.89 -2.91
CA LEU A 15 -27.30 -0.36 -1.62
C LEU A 15 -25.78 -0.33 -1.63
N VAL A 16 -25.25 0.88 -1.69
CA VAL A 16 -23.82 1.12 -1.59
C VAL A 16 -23.56 1.66 -0.19
N ILE A 17 -22.78 0.90 0.55
CA ILE A 17 -22.29 1.22 1.87
C ILE A 17 -20.80 1.50 1.68
N GLY A 18 -20.38 2.71 2.03
CA GLY A 18 -18.98 3.07 1.98
C GLY A 18 -18.18 2.16 2.91
N THR A 19 -17.21 1.44 2.36
CA THR A 19 -16.12 0.86 3.12
C THR A 19 -14.87 1.61 2.76
N ASP A 20 -14.07 1.98 3.76
CA ASP A 20 -12.78 2.63 3.56
C ASP A 20 -11.93 1.80 2.58
N ASN A 21 -11.77 2.32 1.36
CA ASN A 21 -10.92 1.72 0.33
C ASN A 21 -9.42 2.01 0.56
N TYR A 22 -9.06 2.62 1.70
CA TYR A 22 -7.70 3.02 2.01
C TYR A 22 -7.16 2.26 3.22
N ILE A 23 -6.23 1.35 2.94
CA ILE A 23 -5.35 0.75 3.94
C ILE A 23 -4.36 1.85 4.35
N GLY A 24 -4.69 2.56 5.42
CA GLY A 24 -3.87 3.61 6.01
C GLY A 24 -4.48 4.99 5.81
N ILE A 25 -5.43 5.36 6.66
CA ILE A 25 -5.43 6.52 7.58
C ILE A 25 -6.63 6.28 8.52
N ASN A 26 -6.44 6.48 9.83
CA ASN A 26 -7.53 6.52 10.81
C ASN A 26 -8.43 7.72 10.50
N TYR A 27 -9.64 7.47 10.01
CA TYR A 27 -10.76 8.39 10.17
C TYR A 27 -11.96 7.61 10.69
N GLU A 28 -12.56 8.15 11.75
CA GLU A 28 -13.73 7.62 12.46
C GLU A 28 -15.01 7.76 11.63
N ASP A 29 -15.06 7.15 10.44
CA ASP A 29 -16.34 7.01 9.75
C ASP A 29 -17.20 5.98 10.50
N PRO A 30 -18.52 6.22 10.65
CA PRO A 30 -19.41 5.29 11.32
C PRO A 30 -19.52 3.99 10.50
N LYS A 31 -18.69 3.01 10.84
CA LYS A 31 -18.67 1.69 10.21
C LYS A 31 -20.00 0.97 10.45
N LEU A 32 -20.53 0.35 9.40
CA LEU A 32 -21.67 -0.55 9.54
C LEU A 32 -21.29 -1.69 10.47
N THR A 33 -22.04 -1.88 11.56
CA THR A 33 -21.73 -2.90 12.57
C THR A 33 -22.36 -4.26 12.28
N HIS A 34 -23.49 -4.28 11.55
CA HIS A 34 -24.22 -5.49 11.20
C HIS A 34 -25.20 -5.23 10.06
N MET A 35 -25.66 -6.31 9.41
CA MET A 35 -26.77 -6.28 8.46
C MET A 35 -28.11 -6.54 9.14
N PRO A 36 -29.20 -5.81 8.81
CA PRO A 36 -30.52 -6.13 9.35
C PRO A 36 -31.06 -7.43 8.77
N MET A 37 -31.72 -8.24 9.59
CA MET A 37 -32.39 -9.47 9.13
C MET A 37 -33.39 -9.24 7.99
N GLY A 38 -33.51 -10.23 7.11
CA GLY A 38 -34.43 -10.24 5.97
C GLY A 38 -33.91 -9.51 4.73
N ILE A 39 -32.62 -9.16 4.68
CA ILE A 39 -31.97 -8.65 3.47
C ILE A 39 -32.02 -9.68 2.33
N GLY A 40 -31.97 -10.99 2.67
CA GLY A 40 -32.06 -12.08 1.69
C GLY A 40 -33.39 -12.17 0.94
N GLU A 41 -34.44 -11.50 1.43
CA GLU A 41 -35.74 -11.42 0.75
C GLU A 41 -35.76 -10.39 -0.38
N LEU A 42 -34.71 -9.57 -0.51
CA LEU A 42 -34.56 -8.59 -1.58
C LEU A 42 -33.97 -9.23 -2.85
N THR A 43 -34.62 -10.24 -3.42
CA THR A 43 -34.09 -10.99 -4.59
C THR A 43 -33.92 -10.16 -5.87
N CYS A 44 -34.53 -8.96 -5.92
CA CYS A 44 -34.39 -7.95 -6.97
C CYS A 44 -33.12 -7.08 -6.84
N PHE A 45 -32.31 -7.33 -5.80
CA PHE A 45 -31.14 -6.56 -5.44
C PHE A 45 -29.97 -6.92 -6.34
N LYS A 46 -29.46 -5.90 -7.04
CA LYS A 46 -28.36 -6.03 -7.98
C LYS A 46 -27.03 -5.65 -7.36
N GLN A 47 -26.98 -4.60 -6.55
CA GLN A 47 -25.72 -4.10 -6.02
C GLN A 47 -25.80 -4.01 -4.50
N LEU A 48 -24.95 -4.79 -3.83
CA LEU A 48 -24.72 -4.76 -2.40
C LEU A 48 -23.20 -4.69 -2.16
N SER A 49 -22.67 -3.50 -1.89
CA SER A 49 -21.21 -3.33 -1.79
C SER A 49 -20.59 -3.99 -0.56
N THR A 50 -21.37 -4.16 0.52
CA THR A 50 -20.87 -4.69 1.79
C THR A 50 -21.95 -5.52 2.46
N PHE A 51 -21.58 -6.63 3.08
CA PHE A 51 -22.38 -7.47 3.96
C PHE A 51 -21.60 -7.72 5.25
N VAL A 52 -22.12 -7.26 6.40
CA VAL A 52 -21.44 -7.40 7.70
C VAL A 52 -22.14 -8.45 8.53
N VAL A 53 -21.44 -9.55 8.80
CA VAL A 53 -21.85 -10.60 9.72
C VAL A 53 -21.53 -10.14 11.15
N SER A 54 -22.43 -10.37 12.10
CA SER A 54 -22.18 -10.07 13.52
C SER A 54 -22.91 -11.08 14.41
N GLN A 55 -22.61 -11.05 15.71
CA GLN A 55 -23.32 -11.84 16.74
C GLN A 55 -24.55 -11.11 17.31
N LEU A 56 -24.90 -9.93 16.80
CA LEU A 56 -26.08 -9.20 17.27
C LEU A 56 -27.35 -9.97 16.92
N SER A 57 -28.32 -9.97 17.82
CA SER A 57 -29.55 -10.77 17.69
C SER A 57 -30.45 -10.33 16.52
N ASP A 58 -30.32 -9.08 16.06
CA ASP A 58 -31.00 -8.54 14.90
C ASP A 58 -30.11 -8.51 13.63
N SER A 59 -28.98 -9.20 13.67
CA SER A 59 -28.06 -9.35 12.53
C SER A 59 -28.52 -10.45 11.58
N ALA A 60 -28.51 -10.16 10.28
CA ALA A 60 -28.57 -11.16 9.24
C ALA A 60 -27.34 -12.08 9.34
N GLY A 61 -27.58 -13.38 9.28
CA GLY A 61 -26.52 -14.36 9.08
C GLY A 61 -26.09 -14.40 7.61
N ILE A 62 -24.89 -14.92 7.34
CA ILE A 62 -24.30 -14.96 5.99
C ILE A 62 -25.16 -15.75 4.98
N GLN A 63 -25.94 -16.72 5.47
CA GLN A 63 -26.91 -17.48 4.67
C GLN A 63 -27.99 -16.62 4.01
N GLU A 64 -28.21 -15.38 4.47
CA GLU A 64 -29.15 -14.48 3.78
C GLU A 64 -28.67 -14.07 2.38
N LEU A 65 -27.40 -14.29 2.04
CA LEU A 65 -26.89 -14.13 0.68
C LEU A 65 -27.39 -15.21 -0.29
N GLU A 66 -27.96 -16.32 0.20
CA GLU A 66 -28.30 -17.52 -0.58
C GLU A 66 -29.11 -17.19 -1.85
N LYS A 67 -30.16 -16.37 -1.71
CA LYS A 67 -31.13 -16.08 -2.79
C LYS A 67 -30.78 -14.82 -3.60
N LEU A 68 -29.65 -14.18 -3.31
CA LEU A 68 -29.23 -12.93 -3.95
C LEU A 68 -28.34 -13.22 -5.18
N ASP A 69 -28.84 -14.03 -6.11
CA ASP A 69 -28.07 -14.51 -7.27
C ASP A 69 -27.79 -13.42 -8.32
N HIS A 70 -28.62 -12.38 -8.35
CA HIS A 70 -28.48 -11.25 -9.28
C HIS A 70 -27.48 -10.19 -8.82
N LEU A 71 -26.70 -10.47 -7.77
CA LEU A 71 -25.67 -9.55 -7.31
C LEU A 71 -24.59 -9.38 -8.39
N GLU A 72 -24.29 -8.12 -8.70
CA GLU A 72 -23.35 -7.70 -9.73
C GLU A 72 -22.33 -6.71 -9.17
N GLY A 73 -21.14 -6.68 -9.77
CA GLY A 73 -20.07 -5.76 -9.40
C GLY A 73 -19.30 -6.21 -8.17
N GLU A 74 -19.27 -5.37 -7.13
CA GLU A 74 -18.44 -5.58 -5.94
C GLU A 74 -19.27 -6.03 -4.74
N LEU A 75 -18.76 -7.04 -4.02
CA LEU A 75 -19.26 -7.47 -2.73
C LEU A 75 -18.11 -7.61 -1.73
N THR A 76 -18.24 -6.92 -0.59
CA THR A 76 -17.37 -7.11 0.58
C THR A 76 -18.13 -7.88 1.65
N ILE A 77 -17.63 -9.03 2.11
CA ILE A 77 -18.17 -9.74 3.27
C ILE A 77 -17.22 -9.50 4.44
N ASP A 78 -17.72 -8.85 5.49
CA ASP A 78 -17.00 -8.52 6.71
C ASP A 78 -17.57 -9.29 7.91
N GLY A 79 -16.79 -9.39 8.97
CA GLY A 79 -17.22 -10.10 10.17
C GLY A 79 -17.13 -11.62 10.05
N LEU A 80 -16.27 -12.16 9.17
CA LEU A 80 -16.18 -13.61 8.92
C LEU A 80 -15.75 -14.43 10.14
N GLN A 81 -15.16 -13.83 11.17
CA GLN A 81 -14.93 -14.47 12.48
C GLN A 81 -16.21 -14.93 13.17
N TYR A 82 -17.36 -14.34 12.82
CA TYR A 82 -18.65 -14.66 13.44
C TYR A 82 -19.39 -15.78 12.70
N VAL A 83 -18.83 -16.30 11.60
CA VAL A 83 -19.38 -17.47 10.90
C VAL A 83 -18.85 -18.74 11.56
N LEU A 84 -19.60 -19.26 12.53
CA LEU A 84 -19.17 -20.42 13.34
C LEU A 84 -19.37 -21.76 12.62
N ASP A 85 -20.39 -21.84 11.75
CA ASP A 85 -20.74 -23.06 11.00
C ASP A 85 -20.40 -22.88 9.51
N PRO A 86 -19.45 -23.65 8.96
CA PRO A 86 -19.13 -23.64 7.53
C PRO A 86 -20.33 -23.91 6.61
N ARG A 87 -21.37 -24.60 7.11
CA ARG A 87 -22.60 -24.85 6.34
C ARG A 87 -23.37 -23.57 6.05
N ASP A 88 -23.29 -22.57 6.93
CA ASP A 88 -23.94 -21.27 6.69
C ASP A 88 -23.16 -20.45 5.65
N ALA A 89 -21.83 -20.50 5.69
CA ALA A 89 -21.00 -19.96 4.61
C ALA A 89 -21.30 -20.62 3.26
N TYR A 90 -21.50 -21.94 3.24
CA TYR A 90 -21.88 -22.66 2.02
C TYR A 90 -23.23 -22.20 1.47
N LYS A 91 -24.24 -22.00 2.35
CA LYS A 91 -25.56 -21.47 1.95
C LYS A 91 -25.48 -20.08 1.34
N ALA A 92 -24.47 -19.26 1.69
CA ALA A 92 -24.27 -17.96 1.05
C ALA A 92 -24.13 -18.06 -0.48
N ASN A 93 -23.76 -19.25 -0.99
CA ASN A 93 -23.79 -19.62 -2.41
C ASN A 93 -23.12 -18.56 -3.30
N LEU A 94 -21.84 -18.28 -3.06
CA LEU A 94 -21.10 -17.32 -3.89
C LEU A 94 -20.84 -17.83 -5.31
N ARG A 95 -20.97 -19.15 -5.54
CA ARG A 95 -20.83 -19.77 -6.86
C ARG A 95 -21.96 -19.44 -7.85
N SER A 96 -23.17 -19.14 -7.37
CA SER A 96 -24.30 -18.74 -8.21
C SER A 96 -24.30 -17.26 -8.59
N LYS A 97 -23.44 -16.45 -7.97
CA LYS A 97 -23.37 -15.00 -8.17
C LYS A 97 -22.44 -14.65 -9.33
N GLU A 98 -22.86 -15.06 -10.53
CA GLU A 98 -22.05 -15.02 -11.75
C GLU A 98 -21.67 -13.61 -12.22
N ASN A 99 -22.41 -12.58 -11.79
CA ASN A 99 -22.18 -11.19 -12.20
C ASN A 99 -21.24 -10.42 -11.26
N LEU A 100 -20.69 -11.07 -10.22
CA LEU A 100 -19.70 -10.45 -9.34
C LEU A 100 -18.35 -10.38 -10.05
N SER A 101 -17.79 -9.18 -10.15
CA SER A 101 -16.44 -8.95 -10.66
C SER A 101 -15.42 -8.79 -9.55
N CYS A 102 -15.84 -8.35 -8.36
CA CYS A 102 -14.95 -8.08 -7.23
C CYS A 102 -15.50 -8.69 -5.93
N LEU A 103 -14.66 -9.47 -5.24
CA LEU A 103 -14.99 -10.05 -3.94
C LEU A 103 -13.92 -9.71 -2.91
N HIS A 104 -14.35 -9.13 -1.79
CA HIS A 104 -13.50 -8.92 -0.62
C HIS A 104 -14.01 -9.76 0.56
N LEU A 105 -13.16 -10.60 1.13
CA LEU A 105 -13.46 -11.42 2.31
C LEU A 105 -12.63 -10.92 3.50
N ARG A 106 -13.29 -10.48 4.56
CA ARG A 106 -12.63 -9.85 5.71
C ARG A 106 -12.95 -10.59 7.01
N TRP A 107 -11.88 -11.12 7.60
CA TRP A 107 -11.77 -11.44 9.01
C TRP A 107 -11.36 -10.17 9.77
N PRO A 108 -11.55 -10.12 11.09
CA PRO A 108 -11.15 -8.96 11.87
C PRO A 108 -9.63 -8.88 11.77
N GLY A 109 -9.11 -7.69 11.51
CA GLY A 109 -7.68 -7.50 11.48
C GLY A 109 -7.32 -6.04 11.70
N GLY A 110 -6.25 -5.89 12.46
CA GLY A 110 -5.68 -4.63 12.87
C GLY A 110 -5.76 -4.50 14.38
N TRP A 111 -4.59 -4.45 15.02
CA TRP A 111 -4.29 -3.84 16.33
C TRP A 111 -4.29 -4.70 17.59
N SER A 112 -4.86 -5.91 17.61
CA SER A 112 -4.72 -6.77 18.79
C SER A 112 -3.91 -8.02 18.47
N ASP A 113 -2.82 -8.24 19.21
CA ASP A 113 -2.05 -9.50 19.31
C ASP A 113 -2.89 -10.67 19.89
N VAL A 114 -4.22 -10.55 19.85
CA VAL A 114 -5.12 -11.61 20.29
C VAL A 114 -5.24 -12.58 19.13
N GLU A 115 -4.59 -13.72 19.27
CA GLU A 115 -4.86 -14.90 18.45
C GLU A 115 -6.34 -15.23 18.59
N ILE A 116 -7.13 -14.87 17.57
CA ILE A 116 -8.49 -15.38 17.47
C ILE A 116 -8.35 -16.79 16.90
N GLU A 117 -8.39 -17.79 17.79
CA GLU A 117 -8.55 -19.19 17.42
C GLU A 117 -9.91 -19.38 16.74
N CYS A 118 -9.99 -19.14 15.43
CA CYS A 118 -11.15 -19.49 14.65
C CYS A 118 -10.98 -20.92 14.11
N ASN A 119 -11.36 -21.90 14.93
CA ASN A 119 -11.18 -23.35 14.68
C ASN A 119 -11.79 -23.88 13.36
N ASN A 120 -12.66 -23.11 12.69
CA ASN A 120 -13.33 -23.51 11.43
C ASN A 120 -13.04 -22.57 10.24
N SER A 121 -12.05 -21.67 10.35
CA SER A 121 -11.85 -20.63 9.31
C SER A 121 -11.55 -21.20 7.94
N LYS A 122 -10.79 -22.31 7.89
CA LYS A 122 -10.42 -22.95 6.64
C LYS A 122 -11.65 -23.47 5.93
N GLU A 123 -12.52 -24.17 6.64
CA GLU A 123 -13.78 -24.72 6.13
C GLU A 123 -14.74 -23.60 5.72
N VAL A 124 -14.79 -22.50 6.48
CA VAL A 124 -15.58 -21.31 6.12
C VAL A 124 -15.05 -20.71 4.81
N LEU A 125 -13.75 -20.47 4.69
CA LEU A 125 -13.19 -19.90 3.46
C LEU A 125 -13.31 -20.88 2.28
N GLU A 126 -13.17 -22.18 2.49
CA GLU A 126 -13.41 -23.22 1.47
C GLU A 126 -14.87 -23.17 0.98
N ALA A 127 -15.84 -23.00 1.88
CA ALA A 127 -17.26 -22.88 1.55
C ALA A 127 -17.62 -21.57 0.83
N LEU A 128 -16.79 -20.53 0.94
CA LEU A 128 -16.96 -19.23 0.29
C LEU A 128 -16.32 -19.15 -1.09
N GLN A 129 -16.08 -20.28 -1.77
CA GLN A 129 -15.62 -20.25 -3.14
C GLN A 129 -16.61 -19.44 -4.02
N PRO A 130 -16.15 -18.37 -4.68
CA PRO A 130 -17.01 -17.61 -5.57
C PRO A 130 -17.15 -18.29 -6.94
N HIS A 131 -18.02 -17.74 -7.78
CA HIS A 131 -17.86 -17.86 -9.21
C HIS A 131 -16.52 -17.23 -9.65
N SER A 132 -16.17 -17.31 -10.93
CA SER A 132 -15.00 -16.63 -11.45
C SER A 132 -15.13 -15.11 -11.35
N VAL A 133 -14.39 -14.49 -10.42
CA VAL A 133 -14.29 -13.04 -10.22
C VAL A 133 -13.02 -12.50 -10.89
N GLU A 134 -13.01 -11.20 -11.24
CA GLU A 134 -11.82 -10.52 -11.75
C GLU A 134 -10.86 -10.14 -10.62
N HIS A 135 -11.39 -9.66 -9.49
CA HIS A 135 -10.62 -9.21 -8.35
C HIS A 135 -11.01 -9.94 -7.07
N LEU A 136 -10.02 -10.49 -6.38
CA LEU A 136 -10.21 -11.15 -5.08
C LEU A 136 -9.27 -10.54 -4.05
N ARG A 137 -9.84 -10.09 -2.94
CA ARG A 137 -9.08 -9.68 -1.75
C ARG A 137 -9.48 -10.51 -0.56
N ILE A 138 -8.51 -11.02 0.18
CA ILE A 138 -8.75 -11.70 1.45
C ILE A 138 -7.90 -11.02 2.52
N TYR A 139 -8.54 -10.65 3.63
CA TYR A 139 -7.92 -9.90 4.72
C TYR A 139 -8.10 -10.64 6.04
N GLY A 140 -7.03 -10.76 6.82
CA GLY A 140 -7.09 -11.23 8.21
C GLY A 140 -7.34 -12.71 8.39
N TYR A 141 -7.31 -13.52 7.32
CA TYR A 141 -7.62 -14.95 7.40
C TYR A 141 -6.67 -15.65 8.39
N PRO A 142 -7.21 -16.27 9.47
CA PRO A 142 -6.39 -16.78 10.57
C PRO A 142 -5.91 -18.23 10.37
N GLY A 143 -6.38 -18.91 9.32
CA GLY A 143 -6.04 -20.30 9.04
C GLY A 143 -4.60 -20.49 8.57
N VAL A 144 -4.13 -21.74 8.60
CA VAL A 144 -2.75 -22.11 8.26
C VAL A 144 -2.56 -22.35 6.75
N MET A 145 -3.60 -22.82 6.06
CA MET A 145 -3.56 -23.11 4.62
C MET A 145 -4.68 -22.37 3.90
N LEU A 146 -4.38 -21.82 2.72
CA LEU A 146 -5.39 -21.25 1.83
C LEU A 146 -6.20 -22.37 1.16
N PRO A 147 -7.54 -22.24 1.04
CA PRO A 147 -8.40 -23.19 0.33
C PRO A 147 -7.97 -23.55 -1.09
N GLY A 148 -8.41 -24.73 -1.56
CA GLY A 148 -7.99 -25.28 -2.87
C GLY A 148 -8.39 -24.42 -4.07
N TRP A 149 -9.39 -23.56 -3.91
CA TRP A 149 -9.83 -22.64 -4.95
C TRP A 149 -9.04 -21.33 -5.01
N VAL A 150 -8.33 -20.94 -3.93
CA VAL A 150 -7.56 -19.68 -3.89
C VAL A 150 -6.30 -19.84 -4.72
N GLY A 151 -6.21 -19.07 -5.81
CA GLY A 151 -5.11 -19.17 -6.77
C GLY A 151 -5.23 -20.32 -7.76
N SER A 152 -6.35 -21.04 -7.79
CA SER A 152 -6.59 -22.10 -8.77
C SER A 152 -7.06 -21.53 -10.11
N SER A 153 -6.30 -21.80 -11.17
CA SER A 153 -6.67 -21.49 -12.56
C SER A 153 -7.96 -22.14 -13.03
N THR A 154 -8.39 -23.26 -12.44
CA THR A 154 -9.65 -23.91 -12.83
C THR A 154 -10.86 -23.27 -12.15
N ALA A 155 -10.69 -22.77 -10.91
CA ALA A 155 -11.72 -22.15 -10.11
C ALA A 155 -11.93 -20.67 -10.45
N LEU A 156 -10.85 -19.91 -10.67
CA LEU A 156 -10.85 -18.46 -10.83
C LEU A 156 -10.22 -18.04 -12.18
N ARG A 157 -10.86 -18.45 -13.29
CA ARG A 157 -10.31 -18.32 -14.65
C ARG A 157 -10.12 -16.88 -15.11
N GLU A 158 -11.01 -16.00 -14.67
CA GLU A 158 -11.03 -14.57 -15.04
C GLU A 158 -10.27 -13.70 -14.03
N LEU A 159 -9.55 -14.29 -13.06
CA LEU A 159 -8.88 -13.53 -12.01
C LEU A 159 -7.71 -12.72 -12.56
N ILE A 160 -7.85 -11.40 -12.50
CA ILE A 160 -6.86 -10.40 -12.90
C ILE A 160 -6.02 -9.96 -11.70
N ARG A 161 -6.63 -9.89 -10.51
CA ARG A 161 -5.98 -9.38 -9.29
C ARG A 161 -6.28 -10.24 -8.07
N LEU A 162 -5.22 -10.69 -7.41
CA LEU A 162 -5.27 -11.40 -6.13
C LEU A 162 -4.51 -10.62 -5.07
N GLU A 163 -5.18 -10.27 -3.97
CA GLU A 163 -4.55 -9.59 -2.85
C GLU A 163 -4.82 -10.32 -1.53
N LEU A 164 -3.75 -10.70 -0.85
CA LEU A 164 -3.77 -11.36 0.45
C LEU A 164 -3.12 -10.43 1.48
N TYR A 165 -3.85 -10.10 2.53
CA TYR A 165 -3.42 -9.13 3.55
C TYR A 165 -3.54 -9.69 4.95
N ASN A 166 -2.53 -9.38 5.77
CA ASN A 166 -2.53 -9.62 7.21
C ASN A 166 -2.88 -11.07 7.55
N MET A 167 -2.15 -12.02 6.96
CA MET A 167 -2.32 -13.45 7.17
C MET A 167 -1.08 -13.99 7.89
N PRO A 168 -0.98 -13.80 9.23
CA PRO A 168 0.23 -14.13 9.98
C PRO A 168 0.51 -15.65 10.03
N ASN A 169 -0.55 -16.46 9.97
CA ASN A 169 -0.48 -17.91 10.18
C ASN A 169 -0.42 -18.73 8.88
N VAL A 170 -0.71 -18.11 7.73
CA VAL A 170 -0.78 -18.84 6.46
C VAL A 170 0.61 -19.26 5.99
N GLU A 171 0.84 -20.56 5.94
CA GLU A 171 2.12 -21.19 5.59
C GLU A 171 2.18 -21.62 4.12
N GLY A 172 1.03 -21.83 3.47
CA GLY A 172 1.03 -22.28 2.08
C GLY A 172 -0.32 -22.30 1.38
N TRP A 173 -0.24 -22.73 0.12
CA TRP A 173 -1.36 -22.97 -0.78
C TRP A 173 -1.80 -24.43 -0.65
N SER A 174 -3.11 -24.74 -0.74
CA SER A 174 -3.58 -26.13 -0.56
C SER A 174 -3.15 -27.12 -1.64
N SER A 175 -2.60 -26.68 -2.77
CA SER A 175 -2.16 -27.56 -3.86
C SER A 175 -0.65 -27.52 -4.05
N GLU A 176 -0.02 -28.70 -4.09
CA GLU A 176 1.39 -28.88 -4.44
C GLU A 176 1.69 -28.50 -5.90
N CYS A 177 0.68 -28.52 -6.78
CA CYS A 177 0.75 -28.15 -8.19
C CYS A 177 -0.08 -26.89 -8.48
N LEU A 178 0.04 -25.85 -7.65
CA LEU A 178 -0.73 -24.63 -7.85
C LEU A 178 -0.38 -23.97 -9.19
N LEU A 179 -1.37 -23.87 -10.07
CA LEU A 179 -1.30 -23.11 -11.31
C LEU A 179 -2.15 -21.86 -11.18
N LEU A 180 -1.50 -20.72 -10.99
CA LEU A 180 -2.16 -19.42 -11.02
C LEU A 180 -2.81 -19.16 -12.39
N PRO A 181 -3.94 -18.45 -12.45
CA PRO A 181 -4.61 -18.09 -13.70
C PRO A 181 -3.68 -17.33 -14.65
N SER A 182 -3.68 -17.67 -15.94
CA SER A 182 -2.86 -17.00 -16.97
C SER A 182 -3.30 -15.56 -17.24
N CYS A 183 -4.50 -15.17 -16.83
CA CYS A 183 -5.01 -13.80 -16.89
C CYS A 183 -4.49 -12.93 -15.74
N LEU A 184 -3.88 -13.52 -14.71
CA LEU A 184 -3.46 -12.80 -13.51
C LEU A 184 -2.40 -11.77 -13.83
N ARG A 185 -2.67 -10.50 -13.49
CA ARG A 185 -1.76 -9.38 -13.73
C ARG A 185 -1.20 -8.79 -12.44
N SER A 186 -1.91 -8.97 -11.33
CA SER A 186 -1.61 -8.32 -10.06
C SER A 186 -1.68 -9.36 -8.94
N LEU A 187 -0.55 -9.61 -8.29
CA LEU A 187 -0.45 -10.52 -7.15
C LEU A 187 0.21 -9.78 -6.00
N HIS A 188 -0.54 -9.59 -4.91
CA HIS A 188 -0.03 -8.85 -3.78
C HIS A 188 -0.15 -9.63 -2.48
N LEU A 189 0.99 -9.85 -1.82
CA LEU A 189 1.09 -10.43 -0.49
C LEU A 189 1.57 -9.35 0.48
N TYR A 190 0.76 -9.01 1.47
CA TYR A 190 1.07 -7.97 2.45
C TYR A 190 0.89 -8.48 3.87
N LYS A 191 1.93 -8.39 4.70
CA LYS A 191 1.92 -8.96 6.06
C LYS A 191 1.50 -10.44 6.06
N CYS A 192 2.06 -11.22 5.13
CA CYS A 192 1.93 -12.67 5.02
C CYS A 192 3.32 -13.32 5.24
N PRO A 193 3.85 -13.30 6.48
CA PRO A 193 5.26 -13.57 6.74
C PRO A 193 5.69 -15.03 6.57
N LYS A 194 4.74 -15.97 6.50
CA LYS A 194 5.02 -17.40 6.28
C LYS A 194 4.66 -17.89 4.88
N LEU A 195 3.85 -17.13 4.14
CA LEU A 195 3.36 -17.52 2.82
C LEU A 195 4.42 -17.25 1.74
N LYS A 196 4.82 -18.32 1.06
CA LYS A 196 5.68 -18.27 -0.12
C LYS A 196 4.86 -18.04 -1.38
N LEU A 197 5.44 -17.31 -2.33
CA LEU A 197 4.93 -17.17 -3.68
C LEU A 197 4.91 -18.54 -4.36
N PRO A 198 3.85 -18.84 -5.12
CA PRO A 198 3.82 -20.05 -5.90
C PRO A 198 4.77 -19.92 -7.09
N THR A 199 5.47 -21.01 -7.40
CA THR A 199 6.40 -21.10 -8.53
C THR A 199 5.92 -22.20 -9.50
N PRO A 200 5.90 -21.95 -10.81
CA PRO A 200 6.26 -20.70 -11.49
C PRO A 200 5.16 -19.62 -11.40
N LEU A 201 5.56 -18.35 -11.47
CA LEU A 201 4.64 -17.22 -11.62
C LEU A 201 4.24 -17.03 -13.10
N PRO A 202 2.97 -16.70 -13.41
CA PRO A 202 2.56 -16.36 -14.77
C PRO A 202 3.31 -15.15 -15.33
N SER A 203 3.78 -15.23 -16.58
CA SER A 203 4.47 -14.12 -17.28
C SER A 203 3.56 -12.92 -17.60
N SER A 204 2.25 -13.07 -17.38
CA SER A 204 1.24 -12.01 -17.48
C SER A 204 1.29 -11.00 -16.33
N ILE A 205 2.00 -11.31 -15.24
CA ILE A 205 2.12 -10.43 -14.07
C ILE A 205 2.83 -9.14 -14.45
N THR A 206 2.20 -8.03 -14.06
CA THR A 206 2.71 -6.65 -14.22
C THR A 206 2.89 -5.96 -12.88
N HIS A 207 2.16 -6.37 -11.84
CA HIS A 207 2.22 -5.82 -10.49
C HIS A 207 2.44 -6.93 -9.48
N LEU A 208 3.52 -6.86 -8.72
CA LEU A 208 3.89 -7.87 -7.73
C LEU A 208 4.26 -7.25 -6.39
N SER A 209 3.82 -7.86 -5.28
CA SER A 209 4.36 -7.61 -3.94
C SER A 209 4.93 -8.89 -3.35
N VAL A 210 6.20 -8.85 -2.99
CA VAL A 210 6.96 -9.93 -2.37
C VAL A 210 7.29 -9.56 -0.92
N GLY A 211 7.03 -10.45 0.03
CA GLY A 211 7.17 -10.18 1.47
C GLY A 211 8.10 -11.15 2.21
N LYS A 212 8.33 -10.90 3.51
CA LYS A 212 9.18 -11.67 4.46
C LYS A 212 9.16 -13.20 4.35
N GLY A 213 8.04 -13.80 3.95
CA GLY A 213 7.92 -15.26 3.79
C GLY A 213 8.59 -15.84 2.55
N ASN A 214 9.04 -14.98 1.64
CA ASN A 214 9.62 -15.37 0.35
C ASN A 214 11.14 -15.44 0.40
N ASP A 215 11.70 -16.23 -0.51
CA ASP A 215 13.14 -16.28 -0.69
C ASP A 215 13.65 -14.88 -1.12
N PRO A 216 14.57 -14.27 -0.36
CA PRO A 216 15.15 -13.00 -0.72
C PRO A 216 16.00 -13.03 -2.00
N SER A 217 16.32 -14.22 -2.55
CA SER A 217 16.97 -14.38 -3.85
C SER A 217 16.16 -13.81 -5.02
N LEU A 218 14.83 -13.64 -4.86
CA LEU A 218 13.90 -13.16 -5.90
C LEU A 218 13.95 -13.94 -7.23
N GLU A 219 14.45 -15.18 -7.28
CA GLU A 219 14.48 -15.98 -8.52
C GLU A 219 13.11 -16.07 -9.21
N SER A 220 12.03 -16.11 -8.44
CA SER A 220 10.65 -16.11 -8.95
C SER A 220 10.29 -14.93 -9.85
N VAL A 221 11.00 -13.80 -9.77
CA VAL A 221 10.71 -12.59 -10.58
C VAL A 221 11.60 -12.43 -11.80
N GLU A 222 12.63 -13.26 -11.96
CA GLU A 222 13.67 -13.12 -13.00
C GLU A 222 13.08 -13.10 -14.43
N ASN A 223 12.00 -13.85 -14.66
CA ASN A 223 11.34 -14.00 -15.96
C ASN A 223 10.13 -13.06 -16.17
N LEU A 224 9.87 -12.14 -15.23
CA LEU A 224 8.73 -11.21 -15.31
C LEU A 224 9.09 -9.94 -16.10
N HIS A 225 9.41 -10.09 -17.37
CA HIS A 225 9.88 -8.98 -18.23
C HIS A 225 8.86 -7.84 -18.44
N ASN A 226 7.58 -8.09 -18.15
CA ASN A 226 6.50 -7.11 -18.24
C ASN A 226 6.17 -6.43 -16.91
N LEU A 227 6.94 -6.70 -15.86
CA LEU A 227 6.69 -6.13 -14.54
C LEU A 227 6.87 -4.60 -14.59
N SER A 228 5.80 -3.87 -14.25
CA SER A 228 5.77 -2.41 -14.17
C SER A 228 5.79 -1.91 -12.73
N TYR A 229 5.36 -2.74 -11.78
CA TYR A 229 5.33 -2.43 -10.35
C TYR A 229 5.88 -3.60 -9.53
N LEU A 230 6.84 -3.31 -8.64
CA LEU A 230 7.39 -4.25 -7.70
C LEU A 230 7.42 -3.63 -6.29
N ARG A 231 6.78 -4.31 -5.34
CA ARG A 231 6.98 -4.04 -3.92
C ARG A 231 7.76 -5.19 -3.27
N ILE A 232 8.77 -4.85 -2.49
CA ILE A 232 9.56 -5.76 -1.65
C ILE A 232 9.33 -5.37 -0.20
N THR A 233 8.94 -6.31 0.65
CA THR A 233 8.67 -6.05 2.07
C THR A 233 9.36 -7.05 2.99
N GLY A 234 9.93 -6.57 4.10
CA GLY A 234 10.33 -7.46 5.19
C GLY A 234 11.52 -8.38 4.89
N PHE A 235 12.42 -8.00 3.98
CA PHE A 235 13.62 -8.77 3.66
C PHE A 235 14.72 -8.53 4.72
N ASP A 236 14.42 -8.87 5.97
CA ASP A 236 15.31 -8.68 7.14
C ASP A 236 16.48 -9.66 7.21
N GLN A 237 16.77 -10.42 6.15
CA GLN A 237 17.86 -11.41 6.14
C GLN A 237 19.03 -11.02 5.24
N VAL A 238 18.85 -10.00 4.39
CA VAL A 238 19.85 -9.59 3.42
C VAL A 238 20.36 -8.18 3.71
N GLU A 239 21.65 -7.97 3.49
CA GLU A 239 22.27 -6.64 3.57
C GLU A 239 22.13 -5.87 2.25
N THR A 240 21.87 -6.58 1.14
CA THR A 240 21.63 -6.05 -0.20
C THR A 240 20.51 -6.83 -0.88
N LEU A 241 19.73 -6.18 -1.75
CA LEU A 241 18.77 -6.89 -2.60
C LEU A 241 19.50 -7.66 -3.72
N PRO A 242 18.94 -8.75 -4.25
CA PRO A 242 19.61 -9.57 -5.25
C PRO A 242 19.74 -8.83 -6.59
N GLU A 243 20.93 -8.90 -7.19
CA GLU A 243 21.32 -8.17 -8.39
C GLU A 243 20.70 -8.77 -9.67
N ALA A 244 20.87 -10.09 -9.87
CA ALA A 244 20.49 -10.77 -11.10
C ALA A 244 18.99 -10.68 -11.47
N PRO A 245 18.02 -10.90 -10.54
CA PRO A 245 16.60 -10.81 -10.87
C PRO A 245 16.16 -9.39 -11.23
N LEU A 246 16.76 -8.37 -10.60
CA LEU A 246 16.41 -6.96 -10.83
C LEU A 246 16.90 -6.46 -12.18
N ARG A 247 18.06 -6.97 -12.65
CA ARG A 247 18.64 -6.59 -13.95
C ARG A 247 17.68 -6.76 -15.13
N ASN A 248 16.81 -7.76 -15.09
CA ASN A 248 15.92 -8.10 -16.20
C ASN A 248 14.60 -7.30 -16.21
N LEU A 249 14.31 -6.52 -15.15
CA LEU A 249 13.05 -5.80 -14.98
C LEU A 249 13.04 -4.44 -15.71
N THR A 250 13.46 -4.43 -16.97
CA THR A 250 13.68 -3.20 -17.76
C THR A 250 12.42 -2.34 -18.02
N ARG A 251 11.22 -2.89 -17.78
CA ARG A 251 9.92 -2.19 -17.89
C ARG A 251 9.40 -1.66 -16.55
N LEU A 252 10.17 -1.80 -15.46
CA LEU A 252 9.73 -1.43 -14.13
C LEU A 252 9.60 0.10 -14.00
N GLN A 253 8.39 0.56 -13.70
CA GLN A 253 8.05 1.97 -13.54
C GLN A 253 7.98 2.39 -12.08
N GLU A 254 7.61 1.46 -11.19
CA GLU A 254 7.48 1.71 -9.75
C GLU A 254 8.18 0.62 -8.93
N LEU A 255 9.07 1.04 -8.02
CA LEU A 255 9.76 0.18 -7.06
C LEU A 255 9.50 0.69 -5.64
N GLU A 256 9.08 -0.23 -4.80
CA GLU A 256 8.69 0.04 -3.41
C GLU A 256 9.42 -0.93 -2.48
N ILE A 257 10.21 -0.43 -1.52
CA ILE A 257 10.98 -1.24 -0.56
C ILE A 257 10.54 -0.86 0.85
N TYR A 258 9.99 -1.82 1.60
CA TYR A 258 9.31 -1.58 2.88
C TYR A 258 9.84 -2.52 3.97
N ASP A 259 10.07 -2.01 5.17
CA ASP A 259 10.38 -2.82 6.36
C ASP A 259 11.58 -3.77 6.17
N CYS A 260 12.60 -3.41 5.36
CA CYS A 260 13.81 -4.21 5.15
C CYS A 260 14.92 -3.73 6.09
N ASN A 261 14.91 -4.15 7.36
CA ASN A 261 15.68 -3.50 8.42
C ASN A 261 17.18 -3.81 8.41
N LYS A 262 17.59 -4.94 7.81
CA LYS A 262 19.02 -5.29 7.66
C LYS A 262 19.63 -4.79 6.35
N LEU A 263 18.82 -4.24 5.44
CA LEU A 263 19.28 -3.73 4.16
C LEU A 263 20.19 -2.52 4.40
N LYS A 264 21.47 -2.63 4.07
CA LYS A 264 22.47 -1.56 4.24
C LYS A 264 22.62 -0.65 3.04
N ARG A 265 22.42 -1.20 1.84
CA ARG A 265 22.55 -0.48 0.57
C ARG A 265 21.61 -1.07 -0.49
N LEU A 266 21.33 -0.27 -1.52
CA LEU A 266 20.64 -0.74 -2.72
C LEU A 266 21.61 -1.45 -3.67
N PRO A 267 21.14 -2.39 -4.52
CA PRO A 267 22.00 -3.06 -5.50
C PRO A 267 22.39 -2.11 -6.64
N THR A 268 23.57 -2.33 -7.23
CA THR A 268 24.10 -1.46 -8.30
C THR A 268 23.24 -1.52 -9.56
N GLU A 269 22.63 -2.67 -9.83
CA GLU A 269 21.81 -2.99 -11.00
C GLU A 269 20.52 -2.19 -11.09
N LEU A 270 20.10 -1.51 -10.01
CA LEU A 270 19.02 -0.54 -10.09
C LEU A 270 19.30 0.53 -11.14
N GLU A 271 20.58 0.82 -11.43
CA GLU A 271 20.96 1.75 -12.50
C GLU A 271 20.43 1.33 -13.88
N ASN A 272 20.14 0.04 -14.09
CA ASN A 272 19.59 -0.46 -15.36
C ASN A 272 18.08 -0.17 -15.53
N LEU A 273 17.39 0.22 -14.46
CA LEU A 273 15.95 0.49 -14.45
C LEU A 273 15.64 1.90 -14.99
N SER A 274 16.07 2.19 -16.21
CA SER A 274 15.92 3.50 -16.86
C SER A 274 14.47 3.96 -17.04
N THR A 275 13.48 3.06 -16.96
CA THR A 275 12.04 3.36 -17.03
C THR A 275 11.41 3.67 -15.67
N LEU A 276 12.17 3.59 -14.58
CA LEU A 276 11.67 3.80 -13.23
C LEU A 276 11.30 5.26 -13.01
N THR A 277 10.02 5.50 -12.72
CA THR A 277 9.45 6.85 -12.48
C THR A 277 9.20 7.11 -10.99
N LYS A 278 9.05 6.06 -10.18
CA LYS A 278 8.78 6.17 -8.75
C LYS A 278 9.60 5.16 -7.95
N LEU A 279 10.30 5.67 -6.94
CA LEU A 279 11.01 4.89 -5.94
C LEU A 279 10.52 5.30 -4.55
N CYS A 280 10.06 4.33 -3.75
CA CYS A 280 9.68 4.54 -2.36
C CYS A 280 10.44 3.58 -1.45
N ILE A 281 11.12 4.11 -0.45
CA ILE A 281 11.84 3.35 0.57
C ILE A 281 11.26 3.72 1.94
N TRP A 282 10.75 2.73 2.66
CA TRP A 282 10.10 2.95 3.95
C TRP A 282 10.59 1.97 5.01
N ARG A 283 10.85 2.47 6.22
CA ARG A 283 11.20 1.63 7.39
C ARG A 283 12.36 0.67 7.10
N CYS A 284 13.39 1.14 6.39
CA CYS A 284 14.61 0.37 6.17
C CYS A 284 15.67 0.86 7.18
N GLY A 285 15.57 0.37 8.42
CA GLY A 285 16.32 0.91 9.56
C GLY A 285 17.85 0.90 9.38
N GLY A 286 18.40 -0.18 8.80
CA GLY A 286 19.83 -0.34 8.58
C GLY A 286 20.38 0.28 7.30
N LEU A 287 19.57 0.98 6.51
CA LEU A 287 19.99 1.56 5.23
C LEU A 287 20.94 2.73 5.47
N GLU A 288 22.20 2.59 5.10
CA GLU A 288 23.26 3.57 5.38
C GLU A 288 23.41 4.61 4.28
N SER A 289 23.26 4.20 3.01
CA SER A 289 23.35 5.08 1.84
C SER A 289 22.55 4.55 0.65
N LEU A 290 22.24 5.44 -0.30
CA LEU A 290 21.61 5.11 -1.59
C LEU A 290 22.61 5.15 -2.78
N THR A 291 23.90 5.32 -2.51
CA THR A 291 24.93 5.60 -3.52
C THR A 291 25.03 4.48 -4.56
N GLU A 292 25.45 4.83 -5.78
CA GLU A 292 25.55 3.99 -7.00
C GLU A 292 24.21 3.52 -7.59
N GLY A 293 23.27 3.00 -6.80
CA GLY A 293 22.01 2.43 -7.31
C GLY A 293 21.05 3.43 -7.99
N LEU A 294 21.23 4.74 -7.76
CA LEU A 294 20.38 5.79 -8.36
C LEU A 294 20.99 6.44 -9.61
N ARG A 295 22.24 6.12 -9.97
CA ARG A 295 23.06 6.90 -10.91
C ARG A 295 22.41 7.09 -12.28
N ASN A 296 21.71 6.10 -12.82
CA ASN A 296 21.14 6.15 -14.17
C ASN A 296 19.60 6.22 -14.20
N LEU A 297 18.96 6.51 -13.06
CA LEU A 297 17.49 6.63 -12.95
C LEU A 297 16.99 7.98 -13.49
N THR A 298 17.34 8.30 -14.73
CA THR A 298 17.08 9.61 -15.37
C THR A 298 15.59 9.90 -15.57
N SER A 299 14.73 8.88 -15.60
CA SER A 299 13.26 9.01 -15.69
C SER A 299 12.57 9.16 -14.33
N LEU A 300 13.32 9.15 -13.22
CA LEU A 300 12.73 9.16 -11.89
C LEU A 300 12.04 10.50 -11.60
N GLU A 301 10.72 10.47 -11.44
CA GLU A 301 9.90 11.65 -11.15
C GLU A 301 9.61 11.79 -9.65
N ARG A 302 9.59 10.69 -8.91
CA ARG A 302 9.20 10.64 -7.50
C ARG A 302 10.15 9.79 -6.68
N LEU A 303 10.76 10.41 -5.66
CA LEU A 303 11.58 9.73 -4.67
C LEU A 303 10.99 10.00 -3.28
N ARG A 304 10.62 8.92 -2.58
CA ARG A 304 10.19 8.98 -1.18
C ARG A 304 11.10 8.10 -0.34
N ILE A 305 11.64 8.67 0.73
CA ILE A 305 12.46 7.96 1.71
C ILE A 305 11.93 8.30 3.09
N ALA A 306 11.51 7.28 3.84
CA ALA A 306 10.91 7.55 5.14
C ALA A 306 11.22 6.49 6.20
N ASN A 307 11.40 6.92 7.45
CA ASN A 307 11.74 6.07 8.59
C ASN A 307 13.02 5.23 8.37
N CYS A 308 14.07 5.80 7.79
CA CYS A 308 15.36 5.13 7.59
C CYS A 308 16.37 5.64 8.63
N GLY A 309 16.54 4.88 9.71
CA GLY A 309 17.25 5.31 10.93
C GLY A 309 18.74 5.59 10.73
N SER A 310 19.43 4.67 10.05
CA SER A 310 20.89 4.74 9.83
C SER A 310 21.30 5.45 8.53
N LEU A 311 20.35 6.09 7.83
CA LEU A 311 20.61 6.72 6.54
C LEU A 311 21.38 8.02 6.77
N LYS A 312 22.67 8.03 6.41
CA LYS A 312 23.56 9.16 6.64
C LYS A 312 23.63 10.12 5.47
N SER A 313 23.57 9.60 4.24
CA SER A 313 23.63 10.42 3.02
C SER A 313 22.73 9.85 1.92
N LEU A 314 22.20 10.73 1.07
CA LEU A 314 21.46 10.31 -0.14
C LEU A 314 22.41 10.04 -1.30
N SER A 315 23.47 10.84 -1.44
CA SER A 315 24.59 10.58 -2.34
C SER A 315 25.68 11.65 -2.19
N GLU A 316 26.93 11.30 -2.49
CA GLU A 316 27.99 12.30 -2.73
C GLU A 316 27.93 12.87 -4.17
N SER A 317 27.30 12.16 -5.14
CA SER A 317 27.16 12.63 -6.53
C SER A 317 26.06 11.96 -7.37
N SER A 318 25.29 11.01 -6.83
CA SER A 318 24.33 10.20 -7.61
C SER A 318 23.06 10.93 -8.01
N LEU A 319 22.60 11.92 -7.23
CA LEU A 319 21.39 12.68 -7.57
C LEU A 319 21.57 13.61 -8.77
N GLN A 320 22.81 13.89 -9.21
CA GLN A 320 23.10 14.78 -10.33
C GLN A 320 22.41 14.37 -11.64
N HIS A 321 22.06 13.08 -11.76
CA HIS A 321 21.43 12.52 -12.95
C HIS A 321 19.90 12.54 -12.89
N LEU A 322 19.29 12.81 -11.72
CA LEU A 322 17.83 12.79 -11.52
C LEU A 322 17.16 14.09 -11.99
N THR A 323 17.47 14.51 -13.21
CA THR A 323 17.00 15.77 -13.80
C THR A 323 15.48 15.81 -14.05
N ALA A 324 14.82 14.64 -14.09
CA ALA A 324 13.36 14.51 -14.19
C ALA A 324 12.64 14.56 -12.84
N LEU A 325 13.35 14.57 -11.71
CA LEU A 325 12.74 14.47 -10.38
C LEU A 325 11.83 15.67 -10.09
N GLN A 326 10.55 15.39 -9.86
CA GLN A 326 9.52 16.39 -9.58
C GLN A 326 9.13 16.42 -8.11
N LYS A 327 9.19 15.27 -7.43
CA LYS A 327 8.74 15.12 -6.04
C LYS A 327 9.82 14.42 -5.22
N LEU A 328 10.29 15.09 -4.18
CA LEU A 328 11.19 14.53 -3.18
C LEU A 328 10.55 14.63 -1.80
N ASP A 329 10.38 13.50 -1.14
CA ASP A 329 9.75 13.39 0.18
C ASP A 329 10.68 12.61 1.11
N ILE A 330 11.24 13.30 2.10
CA ILE A 330 12.14 12.72 3.09
C ILE A 330 11.50 12.89 4.46
N TRP A 331 11.22 11.80 5.15
CA TRP A 331 10.55 11.82 6.45
C TRP A 331 11.23 10.93 7.49
N ASN A 332 11.53 11.48 8.66
CA ASN A 332 12.04 10.74 9.82
C ASN A 332 13.30 9.92 9.49
N CYS A 333 14.35 10.62 9.05
CA CYS A 333 15.68 10.06 8.81
C CYS A 333 16.68 10.78 9.74
N PRO A 334 16.85 10.30 10.98
CA PRO A 334 17.51 11.05 12.05
C PRO A 334 19.02 11.25 11.88
N GLU A 335 19.70 10.36 11.16
CA GLU A 335 21.14 10.47 10.86
C GLU A 335 21.43 11.20 9.55
N LEU A 336 20.40 11.58 8.77
CA LEU A 336 20.61 12.09 7.42
C LEU A 336 21.21 13.50 7.40
N GLU A 337 22.45 13.60 6.95
CA GLU A 337 23.14 14.87 6.70
C GLU A 337 22.70 15.46 5.35
N ILE A 338 21.52 16.07 5.32
CA ILE A 338 20.93 16.63 4.09
C ILE A 338 21.79 17.73 3.43
N MET A 339 22.68 18.37 4.18
CA MET A 339 23.60 19.38 3.65
C MET A 339 24.67 18.79 2.72
N SER A 340 24.88 17.46 2.74
CA SER A 340 25.77 16.76 1.80
C SER A 340 25.12 16.49 0.44
N VAL A 341 23.82 16.76 0.32
CA VAL A 341 23.04 16.41 -0.87
C VAL A 341 23.14 17.54 -1.90
N ASP A 342 23.56 17.21 -3.11
CA ASP A 342 23.60 18.16 -4.21
C ASP A 342 22.21 18.31 -4.87
N PHE A 343 21.56 19.46 -4.63
CA PHE A 343 20.28 19.82 -5.25
C PHE A 343 20.43 20.61 -6.57
N GLN A 344 21.65 20.98 -6.97
CA GLN A 344 21.88 21.91 -8.08
C GLN A 344 21.29 21.40 -9.40
N HIS A 345 21.28 20.08 -9.58
CA HIS A 345 20.82 19.41 -10.79
C HIS A 345 19.33 19.03 -10.78
N LEU A 346 18.62 19.22 -9.67
CA LEU A 346 17.20 18.89 -9.51
C LEU A 346 16.28 20.00 -10.09
N ILE A 347 16.55 20.38 -11.34
CA ILE A 347 15.91 21.52 -12.02
C ILE A 347 14.41 21.33 -12.28
N SER A 348 13.92 20.10 -12.26
CA SER A 348 12.50 19.76 -12.46
C SER A 348 11.70 19.68 -11.16
N LEU A 349 12.36 19.87 -10.01
CA LEU A 349 11.74 19.69 -8.71
C LEU A 349 10.60 20.70 -8.50
N GLN A 350 9.42 20.18 -8.18
CA GLN A 350 8.19 20.94 -7.95
C GLN A 350 7.71 20.83 -6.50
N TYR A 351 7.99 19.71 -5.84
CA TYR A 351 7.55 19.45 -4.47
C TYR A 351 8.71 18.89 -3.65
N LEU A 352 8.99 19.56 -2.54
CA LEU A 352 10.00 19.15 -1.57
C LEU A 352 9.37 19.08 -0.18
N TRP A 353 9.36 17.89 0.41
CA TRP A 353 8.92 17.65 1.78
C TRP A 353 10.09 17.16 2.61
N LEU A 354 10.44 17.92 3.66
CA LEU A 354 11.51 17.62 4.60
C LEU A 354 10.90 17.53 5.99
N ARG A 355 10.79 16.31 6.52
CA ARG A 355 9.99 16.07 7.72
C ARG A 355 10.78 15.32 8.77
N TRP A 356 10.77 15.79 10.01
CA TRP A 356 11.37 15.12 11.16
C TRP A 356 12.84 14.80 10.90
N LEU A 357 13.58 15.80 10.41
CA LEU A 357 15.02 15.73 10.12
C LEU A 357 15.81 16.53 11.16
N PRO A 358 16.30 15.92 12.24
CA PRO A 358 17.01 16.63 13.31
C PRO A 358 18.39 17.17 12.88
N GLN A 359 19.00 16.67 11.80
CA GLN A 359 20.27 17.23 11.29
C GLN A 359 20.07 18.46 10.38
N LEU A 360 18.83 18.79 9.99
CA LEU A 360 18.54 19.95 9.14
C LEU A 360 18.71 21.23 9.97
N THR A 361 19.86 21.90 9.87
CA THR A 361 20.15 23.15 10.58
C THR A 361 19.91 24.41 9.73
N SER A 362 20.04 24.28 8.42
CA SER A 362 19.71 25.26 7.37
C SER A 362 19.24 24.50 6.13
N LEU A 363 18.56 25.18 5.21
CA LEU A 363 18.29 24.62 3.88
C LEU A 363 19.56 24.67 3.01
N PRO A 364 19.86 23.61 2.22
CA PRO A 364 20.90 23.64 1.21
C PRO A 364 20.74 24.81 0.23
N GLU A 365 21.83 25.53 -0.03
CA GLU A 365 21.84 26.72 -0.91
C GLU A 365 21.51 26.35 -2.35
N GLU A 366 21.81 25.12 -2.74
CA GLU A 366 21.62 24.57 -4.07
C GLU A 366 20.13 24.49 -4.45
N ILE A 367 19.22 24.45 -3.47
CA ILE A 367 17.77 24.43 -3.68
C ILE A 367 17.29 25.69 -4.43
N LYS A 368 18.00 26.83 -4.34
CA LYS A 368 17.66 28.04 -5.11
C LYS A 368 17.67 27.83 -6.62
N HIS A 369 18.34 26.79 -7.11
CA HIS A 369 18.37 26.43 -8.53
C HIS A 369 17.09 25.69 -8.98
N ALA A 370 16.27 25.18 -8.06
CA ALA A 370 15.00 24.53 -8.33
C ALA A 370 13.91 25.56 -8.69
N ARG A 371 14.04 26.23 -9.84
CA ARG A 371 13.13 27.30 -10.30
C ARG A 371 11.69 26.87 -10.56
N ARG A 372 11.42 25.56 -10.58
CA ARG A 372 10.08 24.97 -10.72
C ARG A 372 9.44 24.61 -9.38
N LEU A 373 10.11 24.86 -8.26
CA LEU A 373 9.63 24.48 -6.94
C LEU A 373 8.33 25.24 -6.62
N GLN A 374 7.23 24.50 -6.50
CA GLN A 374 5.89 25.02 -6.21
C GLN A 374 5.55 24.92 -4.73
N THR A 375 5.93 23.80 -4.10
CA THR A 375 5.67 23.52 -2.69
C THR A 375 6.94 23.13 -1.98
N LEU A 376 7.24 23.84 -0.89
CA LEU A 376 8.22 23.45 0.10
C LEU A 376 7.49 23.23 1.44
N GLU A 377 7.64 22.06 2.02
CA GLU A 377 7.16 21.76 3.37
C GLU A 377 8.32 21.31 4.24
N ILE A 378 8.40 21.93 5.41
CA ILE A 378 9.32 21.59 6.49
C ILE A 378 8.47 21.33 7.72
N ASP A 379 8.48 20.11 8.25
CA ASP A 379 7.66 19.74 9.41
C ASP A 379 8.49 18.98 10.44
N GLY A 380 8.48 19.40 11.70
CA GLY A 380 9.18 18.68 12.78
C GLY A 380 10.72 18.74 12.70
N CYS A 381 11.28 19.71 11.97
CA CYS A 381 12.73 19.92 11.86
C CYS A 381 13.24 20.81 13.00
N GLU A 382 13.38 20.24 14.19
CA GLU A 382 13.64 20.96 15.44
C GLU A 382 14.97 21.73 15.49
N ASN A 383 15.95 21.45 14.63
CA ASN A 383 17.25 22.14 14.66
C ASN A 383 17.41 23.19 13.55
N LEU A 384 16.39 23.39 12.71
CA LEU A 384 16.42 24.41 11.68
C LEU A 384 16.46 25.79 12.35
N ARG A 385 17.49 26.58 12.02
CA ARG A 385 17.74 27.87 12.68
C ARG A 385 17.12 29.03 11.93
N ASN A 386 17.22 29.02 10.60
CA ASN A 386 16.81 30.13 9.75
C ASN A 386 16.29 29.61 8.41
N LEU A 387 15.37 30.37 7.82
CA LEU A 387 14.99 30.23 6.43
C LEU A 387 15.77 31.26 5.59
N PRO A 388 16.33 30.86 4.45
CA PRO A 388 17.11 31.75 3.60
C PRO A 388 16.23 32.67 2.74
N GLU A 389 16.71 33.88 2.48
CA GLU A 389 15.94 34.92 1.76
C GLU A 389 15.65 34.57 0.30
N TRP A 390 16.48 33.73 -0.34
CA TRP A 390 16.27 33.29 -1.72
C TRP A 390 14.97 32.49 -1.90
N LEU A 391 14.34 32.00 -0.83
CA LEU A 391 13.01 31.38 -0.92
C LEU A 391 11.96 32.36 -1.46
N LEU A 392 12.12 33.65 -1.20
CA LEU A 392 11.24 34.71 -1.69
C LEU A 392 11.46 35.03 -3.17
N GLU A 393 12.64 34.67 -3.68
CA GLU A 393 13.05 34.91 -5.07
C GLU A 393 12.68 33.72 -5.99
N LEU A 394 12.17 32.62 -5.43
CA LEU A 394 11.75 31.46 -6.23
C LEU A 394 10.49 31.79 -7.04
N PRO A 395 10.57 31.81 -8.39
CA PRO A 395 9.51 32.37 -9.22
C PRO A 395 8.23 31.52 -9.27
N ALA A 396 8.33 30.23 -8.93
CA ALA A 396 7.23 29.27 -8.99
C ALA A 396 6.66 28.90 -7.61
N LEU A 397 7.24 29.41 -6.51
CA LEU A 397 6.86 28.99 -5.17
C LEU A 397 5.49 29.56 -4.81
N THR A 398 4.53 28.67 -4.52
CA THR A 398 3.13 29.02 -4.20
C THR A 398 2.71 28.58 -2.81
N SER A 399 3.45 27.65 -2.20
CA SER A 399 3.15 27.07 -0.90
C SER A 399 4.44 26.83 -0.12
N LEU A 400 4.59 27.49 1.02
CA LEU A 400 5.66 27.24 1.98
C LEU A 400 5.05 26.88 3.33
N ARG A 401 5.13 25.61 3.73
CA ARG A 401 4.66 25.16 5.04
C ARG A 401 5.84 24.93 5.98
N VAL A 402 5.80 25.53 7.16
CA VAL A 402 6.80 25.35 8.21
C VAL A 402 6.06 25.03 9.51
N ILE A 403 6.03 23.75 9.86
CA ILE A 403 5.17 23.17 10.90
C ILE A 403 6.06 22.52 11.96
N ASN A 404 5.66 22.56 13.24
CA ASN A 404 6.37 21.89 14.34
C ASN A 404 7.91 22.15 14.36
N CYS A 405 8.34 23.35 13.96
CA CYS A 405 9.74 23.78 13.99
C CYS A 405 9.99 24.71 15.19
N ARG A 406 11.23 25.17 15.40
CA ARG A 406 11.54 26.04 16.54
C ARG A 406 10.70 27.32 16.56
N PRO A 407 10.24 27.79 17.73
CA PRO A 407 9.46 29.02 17.86
C PRO A 407 10.11 30.27 17.26
N GLU A 408 11.44 30.36 17.27
CA GLU A 408 12.16 31.52 16.72
C GLU A 408 12.01 31.65 15.20
N LEU A 409 11.79 30.54 14.48
CA LEU A 409 11.49 30.56 13.05
C LEU A 409 10.12 31.17 12.78
N HIS A 410 9.14 30.94 13.66
CA HIS A 410 7.78 31.43 13.47
C HIS A 410 7.71 32.96 13.44
N ARG A 411 8.49 33.67 14.27
CA ARG A 411 8.55 35.15 14.23
C ARG A 411 9.03 35.67 12.88
N ARG A 412 9.99 35.00 12.26
CA ARG A 412 10.51 35.37 10.93
C ARG A 412 9.53 35.03 9.81
N CYS A 413 8.79 33.92 9.95
CA CYS A 413 7.74 33.56 9.01
C CYS A 413 6.53 34.52 9.06
N GLU A 414 6.24 35.13 10.21
CA GLU A 414 5.21 36.18 10.33
C GLU A 414 5.55 37.41 9.47
N ASP A 415 6.82 37.77 9.35
CA ASP A 415 7.27 38.81 8.42
C ASP A 415 7.02 38.41 6.96
N TRP A 416 7.09 37.10 6.66
CA TRP A 416 6.87 36.54 5.32
C TRP A 416 5.37 36.37 4.98
N ASN A 417 4.49 36.27 5.97
CA ASN A 417 3.03 36.26 5.79
C ASN A 417 2.48 37.57 5.18
N ARG A 418 3.31 38.63 5.12
CA ARG A 418 3.00 39.87 4.40
C ARG A 418 3.18 39.75 2.88
N ILE A 419 3.69 38.61 2.39
CA ILE A 419 3.92 38.35 0.97
C ILE A 419 2.66 37.69 0.38
N PRO A 420 1.99 38.30 -0.62
CA PRO A 420 0.64 37.91 -1.07
C PRO A 420 0.45 36.48 -1.59
N LEU A 421 1.53 35.75 -1.87
CA LEU A 421 1.53 34.45 -2.55
C LEU A 421 1.96 33.28 -1.66
N LEU A 422 2.36 33.55 -0.41
CA LEU A 422 2.92 32.54 0.48
C LEU A 422 1.90 32.18 1.56
N ARG A 423 1.34 30.96 1.51
CA ARG A 423 0.57 30.40 2.66
C ARG A 423 1.53 29.73 3.62
N VAL A 424 1.94 30.42 4.69
CA VAL A 424 2.60 29.77 5.83
C VAL A 424 1.53 29.23 6.77
N GLU A 425 1.29 27.92 6.68
CA GLU A 425 0.46 27.23 7.67
C GLU A 425 1.32 26.86 8.88
N ASN A 426 1.24 27.67 9.94
CA ASN A 426 1.79 27.34 11.24
C ASN A 426 0.70 26.61 12.03
N ARG A 427 0.82 25.29 12.21
CA ARG A 427 0.11 24.58 13.29
C ARG A 427 1.13 24.17 14.34
N VAL A 428 1.01 24.77 15.52
CA VAL A 428 1.56 24.23 16.76
C VAL A 428 0.36 23.57 17.43
N GLU A 429 0.24 22.25 17.34
CA GLU A 429 -0.64 21.55 18.28
C GLU A 429 0.10 21.55 19.62
N LEU A 430 -0.42 22.34 20.57
CA LEU A 430 0.09 22.51 21.93
C LEU A 430 -0.09 21.24 22.77
#